data_AF-A0A963VBB1-F1
#
_entry.id   AF-A0A963VBB1-F1
#
_cell.length_a   1.000
_cell.length_b   1.000
_cell.length_c   1.000
_cell.angle_alpha   90.00
_cell.angle_beta   90.00
_cell.angle_gamma   90.00
#
_symmetry.space_group_name_H-M   'P 1'
#
loop_
_entity.id
_entity.type
_entity.pdbx_description
1 polymer ?
#
loop_
_entity_poly.entity_id
_entity_poly.type
_entity_poly.pdbx_seq_one_letter_code
_entity_poly.pdbx_strand_id
1 'polypeptide(L)'
;MRSIMKSFVKSALLTTVAMGCSLLPGTGQAGEVALKSADGTVNLVGELIEFKDDAYIIRTALGELRVAASRVRCEGDSCPTFETAGANVRITGADTLGAGVMPLLMSGYAGYLDAEASITNTQEAGQILASLVADGGFGDDIGTFLVSSTSSTDGFEALLNKEAAIAMASRRITPAEARSLKGAGAGNMVSPDQEYIIAVDGLVVIVNPENKLASIGVQDLARIFSGEYSNWSQLGGEDLPITLVSTPADSDTNAVLNARIFGDAPPARPIGTVTVDDDTAVAAAVNQEPGAIGLVGFAFERGARPVKLVNECGIAVEPDTFSAKTEEYGLQRRLYLYTTEAADDMTRDFLEFAQSEAADGVIAKAGFVDLGVERRPQTIDSSRATSLLNSQVDAFEGNVIREFLAQMIKFDRLSTTFRFRLGSSSLDERARLDMERLTKYLEAMPEGTNVALVGFTDDVGAFVSNQKLSQERAKSVADELMAYAGDRLAGISFTSSGYGEIAPSACNGTEAGRGINRRVEVWIEKDAI
;
A
#
# COMPACT_ATOMS: atom_id res chain seq x y z
N MET A 1 -88.10 -4.71 25.44
CA MET A 1 -88.24 -5.39 26.75
C MET A 1 -87.18 -4.85 27.69
N ARG A 2 -87.63 -4.24 28.80
CA ARG A 2 -87.05 -4.13 30.17
C ARG A 2 -85.52 -4.28 30.32
N SER A 3 -84.76 -3.51 31.12
CA SER A 3 -85.04 -2.52 32.19
C SER A 3 -83.64 -2.14 32.74
N ILE A 4 -83.22 -0.87 32.69
CA ILE A 4 -83.10 0.08 33.84
C ILE A 4 -82.13 -0.34 34.96
N MET A 5 -81.06 0.46 35.12
CA MET A 5 -80.56 1.03 36.39
C MET A 5 -79.52 2.11 36.00
N LYS A 6 -79.78 3.44 35.99
CA LYS A 6 -79.93 4.42 37.10
C LYS A 6 -79.03 4.06 38.29
N SER A 7 -78.22 4.93 38.91
CA SER A 7 -77.96 6.37 38.92
C SER A 7 -76.80 6.54 39.93
N PHE A 8 -75.93 7.54 39.82
CA PHE A 8 -75.64 8.48 40.91
C PHE A 8 -74.61 9.53 40.48
N VAL A 9 -75.09 10.77 40.38
CA VAL A 9 -74.30 12.00 40.28
C VAL A 9 -73.94 12.44 41.69
N LYS A 10 -72.66 12.75 41.94
CA LYS A 10 -72.22 13.63 43.04
C LYS A 10 -71.15 14.56 42.50
N SER A 11 -71.48 15.85 42.46
CA SER A 11 -70.52 16.94 42.32
C SER A 11 -69.61 17.00 43.54
N ALA A 12 -68.32 17.20 43.31
CA ALA A 12 -67.40 17.80 44.29
C ALA A 12 -66.35 18.63 43.55
N LEU A 13 -65.99 19.75 44.19
CA LEU A 13 -65.27 20.91 43.69
C LEU A 13 -63.82 20.66 43.23
N LEU A 14 -63.39 21.56 42.33
CA LEU A 14 -62.04 22.06 42.01
C LEU A 14 -60.87 21.54 42.86
N THR A 15 -59.87 20.98 42.17
CA THR A 15 -58.48 21.43 42.28
C THR A 15 -57.74 21.15 40.97
N THR A 16 -57.35 22.22 40.28
CA THR A 16 -56.48 22.22 39.10
C THR A 16 -55.08 21.79 39.54
N VAL A 17 -54.66 20.56 39.22
CA VAL A 17 -53.26 20.16 39.31
C VAL A 17 -52.69 20.24 37.89
N ALA A 18 -51.90 21.29 37.66
CA ALA A 18 -51.06 21.40 36.47
C ALA A 18 -50.04 20.26 36.50
N MET A 19 -50.27 19.23 35.68
CA MET A 19 -49.30 18.17 35.45
C MET A 19 -48.26 18.74 34.48
N GLY A 20 -47.27 19.43 35.03
CA GLY A 20 -46.07 19.80 34.31
C GLY A 20 -45.40 18.53 33.82
N CYS A 21 -45.44 18.32 32.50
CA CYS A 21 -44.62 17.32 31.84
C CYS A 21 -43.18 17.88 31.87
N SER A 22 -42.48 17.64 32.97
CA SER A 22 -41.04 17.85 33.06
C SER A 22 -40.37 16.88 32.10
N LEU A 23 -39.96 17.40 30.94
CA LEU A 23 -38.90 16.81 30.14
C LEU A 23 -37.66 16.77 31.03
N LEU A 24 -37.39 15.61 31.62
CA LEU A 24 -36.08 15.30 32.15
C LEU A 24 -35.14 15.22 30.94
N PRO A 25 -34.06 16.02 30.88
CA PRO A 25 -32.98 15.70 29.95
C PRO A 25 -32.46 14.32 30.35
N GLY A 26 -32.41 13.39 29.39
CA GLY A 26 -31.79 12.10 29.61
C GLY A 26 -30.36 12.34 30.07
N THR A 27 -30.08 12.02 31.33
CA THR A 27 -28.71 11.90 31.82
C THR A 27 -28.07 10.77 31.02
N GLY A 28 -27.21 11.10 30.05
CA GLY A 28 -26.28 10.13 29.49
C GLY A 28 -25.57 9.47 30.67
N GLN A 29 -25.57 8.14 30.71
CA GLN A 29 -24.83 7.42 31.74
C GLN A 29 -23.35 7.77 31.58
N ALA A 30 -22.83 8.56 32.51
CA ALA A 30 -21.41 8.69 32.72
C ALA A 30 -20.93 7.34 33.28
N GLY A 31 -20.31 6.54 32.43
CA GLY A 31 -19.74 5.25 32.79
C GLY A 31 -18.29 5.16 32.37
N GLU A 32 -17.60 4.21 32.98
CA GLU A 32 -16.19 3.95 32.76
C GLU A 32 -15.98 3.41 31.34
N VAL A 33 -15.01 3.96 30.63
CA VAL A 33 -14.56 3.51 29.32
C VAL A 33 -13.08 3.18 29.37
N ALA A 34 -12.68 2.20 28.57
CA ALA A 34 -11.28 1.88 28.31
C ALA A 34 -10.91 2.35 26.90
N LEU A 35 -9.95 3.27 26.80
CA LEU A 35 -9.38 3.72 25.54
C LEU A 35 -8.09 2.94 25.27
N LYS A 36 -8.11 2.09 24.26
CA LYS A 36 -6.97 1.25 23.86
C LYS A 36 -6.40 1.67 22.53
N SER A 37 -5.09 1.90 22.43
CA SER A 37 -4.46 2.09 21.12
C SER A 37 -4.43 0.78 20.33
N ALA A 38 -4.37 0.90 19.01
CA ALA A 38 -4.26 -0.25 18.11
C ALA A 38 -3.02 -1.12 18.39
N ASP A 39 -1.91 -0.49 18.79
CA ASP A 39 -0.65 -1.16 19.14
C ASP A 39 -0.61 -1.68 20.60
N GLY A 40 -1.70 -1.53 21.36
CA GLY A 40 -1.82 -1.97 22.75
C GLY A 40 -0.95 -1.20 23.75
N THR A 41 -0.15 -0.21 23.31
CA THR A 41 0.75 0.56 24.18
C THR A 41 0.01 1.54 25.09
N VAL A 42 -1.15 2.01 24.66
CA VAL A 42 -2.01 2.92 25.40
C VAL A 42 -3.21 2.14 25.89
N ASN A 43 -3.39 2.08 27.21
CA ASN A 43 -4.60 1.57 27.84
C ASN A 43 -4.99 2.55 28.96
N LEU A 44 -5.94 3.43 28.64
CA LEU A 44 -6.43 4.46 29.56
C LEU A 44 -7.82 4.07 30.02
N VAL A 45 -8.03 4.05 31.32
CA VAL A 45 -9.35 3.77 31.92
C VAL A 45 -9.81 5.01 32.65
N GLY A 46 -11.06 5.42 32.42
CA GLY A 46 -11.64 6.61 33.04
C GLY A 46 -13.13 6.76 32.74
N GLU A 47 -13.78 7.71 33.41
CA GLU A 47 -15.19 8.06 33.17
C GLU A 47 -15.30 8.89 31.88
N LEU A 48 -16.12 8.48 30.91
CA LEU A 48 -16.35 9.28 29.72
C LEU A 48 -17.18 10.52 30.07
N ILE A 49 -16.62 11.70 29.83
CA ILE A 49 -17.30 12.99 30.04
C ILE A 49 -18.09 13.36 28.79
N GLU A 50 -17.40 13.45 27.65
CA GLU A 50 -18.00 13.76 26.35
C GLU A 50 -17.11 13.28 25.20
N PHE A 51 -17.71 13.16 24.01
CA PHE A 51 -17.01 12.98 22.75
C PHE A 51 -17.21 14.25 21.93
N LYS A 52 -16.12 14.97 21.63
CA LYS A 52 -16.19 16.29 20.97
C LYS A 52 -14.93 16.57 20.15
N ASP A 53 -15.12 17.13 18.95
CA ASP A 53 -14.08 17.39 17.93
C ASP A 53 -13.10 16.21 17.82
N ASP A 54 -13.66 15.03 17.51
CA ASP A 54 -12.97 13.76 17.31
C ASP A 54 -12.02 13.35 18.44
N ALA A 55 -12.37 13.72 19.66
CA ALA A 55 -11.64 13.33 20.85
C ALA A 55 -12.56 12.82 21.95
N TYR A 56 -12.12 11.75 22.60
CA TYR A 56 -12.67 11.30 23.86
C TYR A 56 -12.15 12.19 24.98
N ILE A 57 -13.04 12.80 25.74
CA ILE A 57 -12.71 13.51 26.97
C ILE A 57 -13.08 12.60 28.13
N ILE A 58 -12.05 12.06 28.81
CA ILE A 58 -12.23 11.13 29.93
C ILE A 58 -11.69 11.74 31.23
N ARG A 59 -12.37 11.45 32.34
CA ARG A 59 -11.86 11.75 33.69
C ARG A 59 -11.07 10.56 34.21
N THR A 60 -9.80 10.78 34.51
CA THR A 60 -8.92 9.78 35.13
C THR A 60 -8.52 10.19 36.54
N ALA A 61 -7.83 9.32 37.27
CA ALA A 61 -7.24 9.65 38.58
C ALA A 61 -6.21 10.80 38.53
N LEU A 62 -5.66 11.11 37.35
CA LEU A 62 -4.69 12.18 37.12
C LEU A 62 -5.34 13.50 36.65
N GLY A 63 -6.65 13.50 36.43
CA GLY A 63 -7.40 14.63 35.86
C GLY A 63 -8.09 14.28 34.55
N GLU A 64 -8.65 15.30 33.90
CA GLU A 64 -9.32 15.17 32.60
C GLU A 64 -8.29 15.08 31.48
N LEU A 65 -8.44 14.07 30.63
CA LEU A 65 -7.58 13.81 29.48
C LEU A 65 -8.41 13.91 28.20
N ARG A 66 -7.86 14.61 27.21
CA ARG A 66 -8.38 14.65 25.85
C ARG A 66 -7.54 13.71 24.97
N VAL A 67 -8.18 12.69 24.41
CA VAL A 67 -7.51 11.66 23.60
C VAL A 67 -8.14 11.61 22.22
N ALA A 68 -7.34 11.81 21.17
CA ALA A 68 -7.81 11.78 19.78
C ALA A 68 -8.40 10.40 19.42
N ALA A 69 -9.62 10.40 18.88
CA ALA A 69 -10.39 9.19 18.61
C ALA A 69 -9.77 8.30 17.53
N SER A 70 -9.03 8.90 16.60
CA SER A 70 -8.25 8.19 15.58
C SER A 70 -7.12 7.32 16.16
N ARG A 71 -6.71 7.55 17.41
CA ARG A 71 -5.58 6.82 18.03
C ARG A 71 -5.99 5.70 18.96
N VAL A 72 -7.26 5.65 19.36
CA VAL A 72 -7.75 4.73 20.38
C VAL A 72 -9.12 4.17 20.02
N ARG A 73 -9.32 2.88 20.30
CA ARG A 73 -10.63 2.24 20.35
C ARG A 73 -11.22 2.45 21.74
N CYS A 74 -12.49 2.87 21.78
CA CYS A 74 -13.24 2.94 23.02
C CYS A 74 -13.93 1.60 23.27
N GLU A 75 -13.71 1.01 24.45
CA GLU A 75 -14.40 -0.19 24.93
C GLU A 75 -15.18 0.14 26.22
N GLY A 76 -16.43 -0.32 26.30
CA GLY A 76 -17.32 -0.12 27.44
C GLY A 76 -18.71 0.36 27.04
N ASP A 77 -19.70 0.14 27.90
CA ASP A 77 -21.12 0.43 27.63
C ASP A 77 -21.40 1.93 27.42
N SER A 78 -20.50 2.80 27.89
CA SER A 78 -20.60 4.25 27.74
C SER A 78 -19.87 4.79 26.52
N CYS A 79 -19.21 3.93 25.73
CA CYS A 79 -18.60 4.38 24.49
C CYS A 79 -19.65 4.84 23.48
N PRO A 80 -19.40 5.93 22.74
CA PRO A 80 -20.28 6.36 21.66
C PRO A 80 -20.51 5.22 20.67
N THR A 81 -21.77 5.05 20.26
CA THR A 81 -22.14 4.18 19.15
C THR A 81 -22.18 5.03 17.90
N PHE A 82 -21.47 4.59 16.86
CA PHE A 82 -21.50 5.22 15.55
C PHE A 82 -22.36 4.36 14.63
N GLU A 83 -23.36 4.95 13.97
CA GLU A 83 -24.22 4.21 13.05
C GLU A 83 -23.44 3.77 11.81
N THR A 84 -22.99 2.52 11.78
CA THR A 84 -22.26 1.94 10.64
C THR A 84 -23.19 1.37 9.57
N ALA A 85 -24.47 1.11 9.92
CA ALA A 85 -25.44 0.51 9.01
C ALA A 85 -25.75 1.40 7.79
N GLY A 86 -25.74 2.73 7.97
CA GLY A 86 -26.04 3.73 6.95
C GLY A 86 -24.83 4.26 6.16
N ALA A 87 -23.65 3.66 6.32
CA ALA A 87 -22.44 4.14 5.64
C ALA A 87 -22.65 4.18 4.11
N ASN A 88 -22.30 5.30 3.48
CA ASN A 88 -22.51 5.50 2.04
C ASN A 88 -21.63 4.56 1.22
N VAL A 89 -20.35 4.45 1.59
CA VAL A 89 -19.38 3.59 0.92
C VAL A 89 -18.78 2.62 1.93
N ARG A 90 -18.82 1.33 1.60
CA ARG A 90 -18.18 0.26 2.39
C ARG A 90 -16.92 -0.21 1.69
N ILE A 91 -15.82 -0.22 2.43
CA ILE A 91 -14.49 -0.60 1.97
C ILE A 91 -14.00 -1.75 2.84
N THR A 92 -13.63 -2.88 2.25
CA THR A 92 -13.22 -4.07 3.00
C THR A 92 -12.01 -4.71 2.36
N GLY A 93 -11.05 -5.16 3.15
CA GLY A 93 -9.97 -6.01 2.64
C GLY A 93 -8.67 -5.84 3.42
N ALA A 94 -7.54 -5.95 2.73
CA ALA A 94 -6.21 -6.06 3.34
C ALA A 94 -5.94 -5.04 4.46
N ASP A 95 -5.60 -5.55 5.65
CA ASP A 95 -5.24 -4.75 6.84
C ASP A 95 -4.11 -3.74 6.58
N THR A 96 -3.09 -4.12 5.79
CA THR A 96 -2.02 -3.23 5.33
C THR A 96 -2.56 -1.90 4.78
N LEU A 97 -3.65 -1.96 4.01
CA LEU A 97 -4.31 -0.78 3.45
C LEU A 97 -5.26 -0.15 4.48
N GLY A 98 -6.13 -0.95 5.10
CA GLY A 98 -7.18 -0.45 6.00
C GLY A 98 -6.66 0.25 7.25
N ALA A 99 -5.65 -0.31 7.91
CA ALA A 99 -5.03 0.30 9.10
C ALA A 99 -3.86 1.22 8.73
N GLY A 100 -3.14 0.93 7.64
CA GLY A 100 -1.93 1.65 7.26
C GLY A 100 -2.19 2.93 6.46
N VAL A 101 -2.95 2.84 5.37
CA VAL A 101 -3.07 3.93 4.37
C VAL A 101 -4.41 4.66 4.47
N MET A 102 -5.50 3.93 4.64
CA MET A 102 -6.86 4.45 4.52
C MET A 102 -7.16 5.64 5.44
N PRO A 103 -6.74 5.70 6.72
CA PRO A 103 -6.99 6.88 7.54
C PRO A 103 -6.46 8.16 6.91
N LEU A 104 -5.22 8.15 6.40
CA LEU A 104 -4.63 9.34 5.77
C LEU A 104 -5.19 9.60 4.36
N LEU A 105 -5.58 8.57 3.62
CA LEU A 105 -6.30 8.76 2.35
C LEU A 105 -7.67 9.40 2.56
N MET A 106 -8.43 9.01 3.59
CA MET A 106 -9.72 9.63 3.91
C MET A 106 -9.54 11.11 4.28
N SER A 107 -8.55 11.43 5.12
CA SER A 107 -8.23 12.84 5.43
C SER A 107 -7.77 13.61 4.19
N GLY A 108 -6.97 13.00 3.32
CA GLY A 108 -6.53 13.61 2.06
C GLY A 108 -7.68 13.86 1.10
N TYR A 109 -8.62 12.91 0.99
CA TYR A 109 -9.79 13.01 0.14
C TYR A 109 -10.73 14.13 0.61
N ALA A 110 -10.94 14.25 1.92
CA ALA A 110 -11.70 15.36 2.47
C ALA A 110 -11.04 16.71 2.13
N GLY A 111 -9.73 16.84 2.35
CA GLY A 111 -9.01 18.06 1.96
C GLY A 111 -9.09 18.37 0.46
N TYR A 112 -9.10 17.34 -0.40
CA TYR A 112 -9.30 17.50 -1.84
C TYR A 112 -10.70 18.01 -2.21
N LEU A 113 -11.70 17.72 -1.38
CA LEU A 113 -13.08 18.18 -1.54
C LEU A 113 -13.37 19.50 -0.79
N ASP A 114 -12.35 20.19 -0.27
CA ASP A 114 -12.51 21.35 0.63
C ASP A 114 -13.42 21.02 1.83
N ALA A 115 -13.19 19.85 2.43
CA ALA A 115 -13.96 19.27 3.53
C ALA A 115 -13.07 18.85 4.71
N GLU A 116 -13.70 18.67 5.86
CA GLU A 116 -13.09 18.07 7.05
C GLU A 116 -13.48 16.59 7.18
N ALA A 117 -12.51 15.73 7.53
CA ALA A 117 -12.74 14.34 7.84
C ALA A 117 -12.69 14.09 9.35
N SER A 118 -13.76 13.52 9.89
CA SER A 118 -13.77 12.88 11.20
C SER A 118 -13.49 11.39 11.04
N ILE A 119 -12.41 10.89 11.65
CA ILE A 119 -12.02 9.47 11.58
C ILE A 119 -12.13 8.87 12.97
N THR A 120 -13.03 7.90 13.12
CA THR A 120 -13.31 7.27 14.41
C THR A 120 -13.27 5.75 14.33
N ASN A 121 -12.61 5.12 15.30
CA ASN A 121 -12.67 3.66 15.49
C ASN A 121 -14.07 3.24 15.91
N THR A 122 -14.61 2.19 15.28
CA THR A 122 -15.90 1.63 15.67
C THR A 122 -15.75 0.66 16.85
N GLN A 123 -16.85 0.04 17.29
CA GLN A 123 -16.82 -1.03 18.29
C GLN A 123 -16.24 -2.33 17.73
N GLU A 124 -16.27 -2.53 16.41
CA GLU A 124 -15.67 -3.68 15.76
C GLU A 124 -14.17 -3.44 15.55
N ALA A 125 -13.36 -4.42 15.95
CA ALA A 125 -11.91 -4.35 15.79
C ALA A 125 -11.54 -4.30 14.30
N GLY A 126 -10.57 -3.44 13.96
CA GLY A 126 -10.14 -3.25 12.57
C GLY A 126 -11.11 -2.41 11.72
N GLN A 127 -12.16 -1.83 12.32
CA GLN A 127 -13.08 -0.93 11.61
C GLN A 127 -12.92 0.53 12.01
N ILE A 128 -12.85 1.39 11.00
CA ILE A 128 -12.94 2.84 11.15
C ILE A 128 -14.10 3.37 10.32
N LEU A 129 -14.75 4.42 10.84
CA LEU A 129 -15.74 5.21 10.13
C LEU A 129 -15.13 6.59 9.86
N ALA A 130 -15.07 6.98 8.58
CA ALA A 130 -14.70 8.31 8.15
C ALA A 130 -15.95 9.08 7.72
N SER A 131 -16.26 10.18 8.40
CA SER A 131 -17.37 11.09 8.07
C SER A 131 -16.80 12.37 7.49
N LEU A 132 -17.25 12.74 6.29
CA LEU A 132 -16.78 13.93 5.58
C LEU A 132 -17.86 15.01 5.61
N VAL A 133 -17.47 16.21 6.05
CA VAL A 133 -18.35 17.37 6.21
C VAL A 133 -17.74 18.58 5.51
N ALA A 134 -18.52 19.31 4.73
CA ALA A 134 -18.03 20.47 3.98
C ALA A 134 -17.59 21.62 4.90
N ASP A 135 -16.43 22.22 4.63
CA ASP A 135 -15.85 23.34 5.41
C ASP A 135 -16.45 24.72 5.03
N GLY A 136 -17.43 24.75 4.13
CA GLY A 136 -18.09 25.97 3.63
C GLY A 136 -19.00 26.71 4.63
N GLY A 137 -18.93 26.39 5.92
CA GLY A 137 -19.67 27.07 7.00
C GLY A 137 -21.09 26.59 7.28
N PHE A 138 -21.65 25.69 6.46
CA PHE A 138 -22.96 25.08 6.69
C PHE A 138 -22.89 23.67 7.28
N GLY A 139 -21.73 23.01 7.20
CA GLY A 139 -21.53 21.67 7.73
C GLY A 139 -22.37 20.60 7.02
N ASP A 140 -22.56 20.74 5.71
CA ASP A 140 -23.31 19.76 4.92
C ASP A 140 -22.56 18.43 4.88
N ASP A 141 -23.26 17.33 5.17
CA ASP A 141 -22.71 15.97 5.11
C ASP A 141 -22.40 15.62 3.64
N ILE A 142 -21.13 15.34 3.36
CA ILE A 142 -20.68 14.88 2.04
C ILE A 142 -20.90 13.38 1.91
N GLY A 143 -20.50 12.63 2.94
CA GLY A 143 -20.64 11.17 2.95
C GLY A 143 -19.85 10.49 4.04
N THR A 144 -20.12 9.20 4.20
CA THR A 144 -19.52 8.33 5.21
C THR A 144 -18.90 7.10 4.57
N PHE A 145 -17.67 6.78 4.98
CA PHE A 145 -16.88 5.65 4.50
C PHE A 145 -16.60 4.72 5.66
N LEU A 146 -17.11 3.49 5.60
CA LEU A 146 -16.78 2.45 6.56
C LEU A 146 -15.66 1.59 6.01
N VAL A 147 -14.49 1.62 6.64
CA VAL A 147 -13.32 0.84 6.26
C VAL A 147 -13.15 -0.33 7.23
N SER A 148 -13.07 -1.55 6.71
CA SER A 148 -12.89 -2.79 7.47
C SER A 148 -11.57 -3.48 7.08
N SER A 149 -10.61 -3.49 7.99
CA SER A 149 -9.35 -4.21 7.89
C SER A 149 -9.52 -5.70 8.15
N THR A 150 -9.19 -6.51 7.15
CA THR A 150 -9.33 -7.98 7.10
C THR A 150 -8.19 -8.52 6.20
N SER A 151 -8.44 -9.49 5.31
CA SER A 151 -7.48 -9.95 4.28
C SER A 151 -7.85 -9.48 2.86
N SER A 152 -6.91 -9.59 1.92
CA SER A 152 -7.22 -9.37 0.50
C SER A 152 -8.35 -10.30 0.00
N THR A 153 -8.38 -11.55 0.48
CA THR A 153 -9.41 -12.54 0.11
C THR A 153 -10.79 -12.11 0.60
N ASP A 154 -10.89 -11.68 1.87
CA ASP A 154 -12.16 -11.22 2.46
C ASP A 154 -12.71 -10.00 1.72
N GLY A 155 -11.82 -9.10 1.25
CA GLY A 155 -12.21 -7.98 0.41
C GLY A 155 -12.89 -8.42 -0.89
N PHE A 156 -12.33 -9.41 -1.59
CA PHE A 156 -12.94 -9.95 -2.81
C PHE A 156 -14.25 -10.70 -2.53
N GLU A 157 -14.35 -11.40 -1.40
CA GLU A 157 -15.60 -12.04 -0.96
C GLU A 157 -16.68 -11.01 -0.62
N ALA A 158 -16.32 -9.90 0.04
CA ALA A 158 -17.24 -8.80 0.33
C ALA A 158 -17.77 -8.13 -0.95
N LEU A 159 -16.92 -7.93 -1.97
CA LEU A 159 -17.38 -7.48 -3.30
C LEU A 159 -18.33 -8.50 -3.94
N LEU A 160 -18.01 -9.79 -3.85
CA LEU A 160 -18.83 -10.87 -4.43
C LEU A 160 -20.23 -10.92 -3.82
N ASN A 161 -20.31 -10.74 -2.49
CA ASN A 161 -21.54 -10.73 -1.72
C ASN A 161 -22.29 -9.39 -1.76
N LYS A 162 -21.71 -8.36 -2.40
CA LYS A 162 -22.22 -6.98 -2.45
C LYS A 162 -22.31 -6.32 -1.07
N GLU A 163 -21.42 -6.71 -0.17
CA GLU A 163 -21.28 -6.17 1.18
C GLU A 163 -20.30 -4.99 1.22
N ALA A 164 -19.43 -4.88 0.22
CA ALA A 164 -18.52 -3.76 0.00
C ALA A 164 -18.71 -3.16 -1.40
N ALA A 165 -18.45 -1.85 -1.51
CA ALA A 165 -18.32 -1.15 -2.79
C ALA A 165 -16.88 -1.16 -3.31
N ILE A 166 -15.89 -1.25 -2.40
CA ILE A 166 -14.47 -1.31 -2.70
C ILE A 166 -13.81 -2.47 -1.95
N ALA A 167 -13.04 -3.30 -2.66
CA ALA A 167 -12.10 -4.22 -2.03
C ALA A 167 -10.70 -3.61 -1.94
N MET A 168 -10.05 -3.75 -0.79
CA MET A 168 -8.62 -3.44 -0.63
C MET A 168 -7.81 -4.73 -0.78
N ALA A 169 -6.75 -4.71 -1.57
CA ALA A 169 -5.88 -5.87 -1.71
C ALA A 169 -4.40 -5.50 -1.78
N SER A 170 -3.57 -6.26 -1.08
CA SER A 170 -2.10 -6.12 -1.11
C SER A 170 -1.42 -7.15 -2.03
N ARG A 171 -2.23 -7.89 -2.79
CA ARG A 171 -1.86 -8.75 -3.92
C ARG A 171 -2.82 -8.52 -5.07
N ARG A 172 -2.41 -8.87 -6.28
CA ARG A 172 -3.33 -8.89 -7.42
C ARG A 172 -4.41 -9.96 -7.20
N ILE A 173 -5.60 -9.72 -7.75
CA ILE A 173 -6.67 -10.70 -7.76
C ILE A 173 -6.23 -12.01 -8.44
N THR A 174 -6.62 -13.16 -7.88
CA THR A 174 -6.32 -14.46 -8.48
C THR A 174 -7.27 -14.79 -9.64
N PRO A 175 -6.88 -15.68 -10.57
CA PRO A 175 -7.78 -16.15 -11.63
C PRO A 175 -9.05 -16.85 -11.13
N ALA A 176 -9.05 -17.40 -9.91
CA ALA A 176 -10.24 -18.01 -9.31
C ALA A 176 -11.21 -16.92 -8.83
N GLU A 177 -10.73 -15.95 -8.05
CA GLU A 177 -11.51 -14.80 -7.57
C GLU A 177 -12.09 -13.98 -8.72
N ALA A 178 -11.26 -13.65 -9.73
CA ALA A 178 -11.71 -12.90 -10.90
C ALA A 178 -12.82 -13.63 -11.69
N ARG A 179 -12.75 -14.97 -11.79
CA ARG A 179 -13.81 -15.77 -12.44
C ARG A 179 -15.09 -15.78 -11.61
N SER A 180 -15.00 -15.90 -10.29
CA SER A 180 -16.15 -15.86 -9.39
C SER A 180 -16.88 -14.51 -9.47
N LEU A 181 -16.15 -13.40 -9.36
CA LEU A 181 -16.70 -12.04 -9.47
C LEU A 181 -17.32 -11.78 -10.84
N LYS A 182 -16.64 -12.18 -11.92
CA LYS A 182 -17.20 -12.09 -13.27
C LYS A 182 -18.48 -12.90 -13.42
N GLY A 183 -18.52 -14.12 -12.86
CA GLY A 183 -19.69 -14.99 -12.84
C GLY A 183 -20.88 -14.41 -12.07
N ALA A 184 -20.61 -13.61 -11.03
CA ALA A 184 -21.62 -12.88 -10.25
C ALA A 184 -22.04 -11.55 -10.90
N GLY A 185 -21.50 -11.20 -12.07
CA GLY A 185 -21.84 -9.98 -12.80
C GLY A 185 -21.11 -8.73 -12.29
N ALA A 186 -20.01 -8.88 -11.54
CA ALA A 186 -19.25 -7.74 -11.02
C ALA A 186 -18.33 -7.08 -12.08
N GLY A 187 -18.20 -7.66 -13.27
CA GLY A 187 -17.39 -7.14 -14.38
C GLY A 187 -16.05 -7.85 -14.57
N ASN A 188 -15.08 -7.15 -15.16
CA ASN A 188 -13.73 -7.63 -15.41
C ASN A 188 -12.73 -7.00 -14.41
N MET A 189 -12.41 -7.73 -13.34
CA MET A 189 -11.51 -7.28 -12.26
C MET A 189 -10.04 -7.07 -12.66
N VAL A 190 -9.67 -7.28 -13.93
CA VAL A 190 -8.35 -6.91 -14.46
C VAL A 190 -8.46 -5.78 -15.49
N SER A 191 -9.62 -5.12 -15.55
CA SER A 191 -9.83 -3.92 -16.35
C SER A 191 -9.25 -2.70 -15.62
N PRO A 192 -8.62 -1.76 -16.33
CA PRO A 192 -8.17 -0.48 -15.75
C PRO A 192 -9.28 0.36 -15.10
N ASP A 193 -10.56 0.07 -15.39
CA ASP A 193 -11.72 0.76 -14.81
C ASP A 193 -12.22 0.12 -13.51
N GLN A 194 -11.61 -1.00 -13.10
CA GLN A 194 -12.02 -1.80 -11.93
C GLN A 194 -10.84 -2.23 -11.06
N GLU A 195 -9.61 -2.15 -11.57
CA GLU A 195 -8.35 -2.42 -10.87
C GLU A 195 -7.57 -1.11 -10.74
N TYR A 196 -7.56 -0.54 -9.53
CA TYR A 196 -6.89 0.72 -9.23
C TYR A 196 -5.63 0.44 -8.42
N ILE A 197 -4.46 0.59 -9.03
CA ILE A 197 -3.19 0.60 -8.31
C ILE A 197 -3.06 1.98 -7.65
N ILE A 198 -2.92 2.01 -6.32
CA ILE A 198 -2.82 3.27 -5.57
C ILE A 198 -1.43 3.51 -4.98
N ALA A 199 -0.67 2.44 -4.73
CA ALA A 199 0.66 2.51 -4.16
C ALA A 199 1.47 1.27 -4.51
N VAL A 200 2.77 1.34 -4.28
CA VAL A 200 3.66 0.18 -4.22
C VAL A 200 4.14 0.03 -2.78
N ASP A 201 4.53 -1.17 -2.42
CA ASP A 201 5.14 -1.48 -1.13
C ASP A 201 6.26 -2.51 -1.34
N GLY A 202 7.27 -2.48 -0.48
CA GLY A 202 8.37 -3.44 -0.46
C GLY A 202 8.36 -4.20 0.86
N LEU A 203 8.28 -5.53 0.82
CA LEU A 203 8.43 -6.33 2.04
C LEU A 203 9.91 -6.41 2.41
N VAL A 204 10.29 -5.66 3.42
CA VAL A 204 11.67 -5.52 3.87
C VAL A 204 11.98 -6.52 4.98
N VAL A 205 13.15 -7.15 4.85
CA VAL A 205 13.71 -7.96 5.92
C VAL A 205 14.29 -7.02 6.96
N ILE A 206 13.76 -7.06 8.17
CA ILE A 206 14.22 -6.25 9.29
C ILE A 206 14.95 -7.10 10.31
N VAL A 207 15.99 -6.52 10.89
CA VAL A 207 16.74 -7.09 12.01
C VAL A 207 16.83 -6.06 13.13
N ASN A 208 17.18 -6.52 14.33
CA ASN A 208 17.46 -5.63 15.45
C ASN A 208 18.53 -4.58 15.07
N PRO A 209 18.41 -3.31 15.51
CA PRO A 209 19.40 -2.26 15.21
C PRO A 209 20.84 -2.59 15.58
N GLU A 210 21.06 -3.43 16.60
CA GLU A 210 22.41 -3.86 17.03
C GLU A 210 23.01 -4.96 16.16
N ASN A 211 22.20 -5.65 15.36
CA ASN A 211 22.68 -6.68 14.43
C ASN A 211 23.50 -6.02 13.31
N LYS A 212 24.65 -6.61 12.94
CA LYS A 212 25.62 -6.03 11.99
C LYS A 212 25.51 -6.55 10.55
N LEU A 213 24.56 -7.45 10.26
CA LEU A 213 24.42 -8.03 8.92
C LEU A 213 24.09 -6.96 7.86
N ALA A 214 24.94 -6.79 6.85
CA ALA A 214 24.76 -5.74 5.83
C ALA A 214 23.73 -6.13 4.74
N SER A 215 23.70 -7.42 4.40
CA SER A 215 22.86 -7.96 3.33
C SER A 215 22.52 -9.42 3.61
N ILE A 216 21.40 -9.89 3.07
CA ILE A 216 20.97 -11.28 3.15
C ILE A 216 20.59 -11.79 1.76
N GLY A 217 21.05 -13.00 1.43
CA GLY A 217 20.63 -13.69 0.21
C GLY A 217 19.21 -14.23 0.32
N VAL A 218 18.45 -14.23 -0.78
CA VAL A 218 17.10 -14.84 -0.82
C VAL A 218 17.13 -16.32 -0.40
N GLN A 219 18.18 -17.06 -0.78
CA GLN A 219 18.36 -18.46 -0.37
C GLN A 219 18.63 -18.60 1.13
N ASP A 220 19.41 -17.70 1.71
CA ASP A 220 19.70 -17.70 3.14
C ASP A 220 18.46 -17.31 3.96
N LEU A 221 17.68 -16.37 3.45
CA LEU A 221 16.37 -16.04 4.00
C LEU A 221 15.45 -17.26 3.99
N ALA A 222 15.42 -18.02 2.89
CA ALA A 222 14.66 -19.28 2.80
C ALA A 222 15.12 -20.32 3.83
N ARG A 223 16.44 -20.43 4.09
CA ARG A 223 17.01 -21.32 5.10
C ARG A 223 16.65 -20.91 6.53
N ILE A 224 16.57 -19.60 6.82
CA ILE A 224 16.07 -19.11 8.11
C ILE A 224 14.59 -19.47 8.27
N PHE A 225 13.77 -19.13 7.28
CA PHE A 225 12.31 -19.31 7.35
C PHE A 225 11.88 -20.80 7.32
N SER A 226 12.76 -21.70 6.87
CA SER A 226 12.57 -23.16 6.98
C SER A 226 13.19 -23.76 8.24
N GLY A 227 14.00 -23.00 8.98
CA GLY A 227 14.67 -23.44 10.21
C GLY A 227 15.96 -24.23 9.98
N GLU A 228 16.45 -24.30 8.74
CA GLU A 228 17.77 -24.84 8.43
C GLU A 228 18.88 -23.99 9.07
N TYR A 229 18.68 -22.66 9.08
CA TYR A 229 19.54 -21.71 9.79
C TYR A 229 18.86 -21.21 11.06
N SER A 230 19.54 -21.36 12.19
CA SER A 230 19.04 -21.02 13.52
C SER A 230 20.02 -20.17 14.34
N ASN A 231 21.18 -19.82 13.79
CA ASN A 231 22.19 -18.98 14.44
C ASN A 231 22.88 -18.06 13.43
N TRP A 232 23.12 -16.80 13.81
CA TRP A 232 23.71 -15.78 12.96
C TRP A 232 25.14 -16.11 12.51
N SER A 233 25.88 -16.94 13.25
CA SER A 233 27.21 -17.42 12.84
C SER A 233 27.19 -18.22 11.53
N GLN A 234 26.06 -18.84 11.18
CA GLN A 234 25.88 -19.54 9.89
C GLN A 234 25.90 -18.58 8.69
N LEU A 235 25.68 -17.27 8.93
CA LEU A 235 25.71 -16.19 7.95
C LEU A 235 26.94 -15.28 8.11
N GLY A 236 27.94 -15.73 8.87
CA GLY A 236 29.14 -14.93 9.18
C GLY A 236 28.89 -13.81 10.20
N GLY A 237 27.76 -13.84 10.91
CA GLY A 237 27.45 -12.95 12.03
C GLY A 237 28.04 -13.43 13.37
N GLU A 238 27.58 -12.81 14.45
CA GLU A 238 27.96 -13.20 15.82
C GLU A 238 27.34 -14.55 16.21
N ASP A 239 27.90 -15.26 17.19
CA ASP A 239 27.31 -16.49 17.73
C ASP A 239 26.08 -16.14 18.59
N LEU A 240 24.96 -15.95 17.91
CA LEU A 240 23.70 -15.50 18.47
C LEU A 240 22.55 -16.30 17.82
N PRO A 241 21.65 -16.92 18.61
CA PRO A 241 20.48 -17.59 18.06
C PRO A 241 19.58 -16.66 17.25
N ILE A 242 19.00 -17.19 16.18
CA ILE A 242 18.02 -16.47 15.35
C ILE A 242 16.64 -16.68 15.94
N THR A 243 15.94 -15.58 16.23
CA THR A 243 14.52 -15.58 16.62
C THR A 243 13.69 -15.08 15.43
N LEU A 244 12.95 -15.99 14.79
CA LEU A 244 12.03 -15.60 13.71
C LEU A 244 10.76 -14.99 14.30
N VAL A 245 10.41 -13.78 13.87
CA VAL A 245 9.15 -13.11 14.18
C VAL A 245 8.32 -12.98 12.90
N SER A 246 7.05 -13.39 12.93
CA SER A 246 6.18 -13.36 11.74
C SER A 246 4.71 -13.11 12.10
N THR A 247 3.95 -12.57 11.16
CA THR A 247 2.47 -12.53 11.20
C THR A 247 1.86 -13.92 11.01
N PRO A 248 0.53 -14.15 11.10
CA PRO A 248 -0.08 -15.47 10.83
C PRO A 248 0.24 -16.02 9.43
N ALA A 249 0.21 -17.34 9.25
CA ALA A 249 0.68 -18.00 8.02
C ALA A 249 -0.15 -17.67 6.77
N ASP A 250 -1.41 -17.34 6.97
CA ASP A 250 -2.40 -16.92 5.98
C ASP A 250 -2.43 -15.41 5.74
N SER A 251 -1.57 -14.63 6.41
CA SER A 251 -1.44 -13.20 6.17
C SER A 251 -0.94 -12.87 4.76
N ASP A 252 -1.34 -11.71 4.24
CA ASP A 252 -0.93 -11.24 2.93
C ASP A 252 0.61 -11.08 2.80
N THR A 253 1.30 -10.64 3.87
CA THR A 253 2.77 -10.54 3.93
C THR A 253 3.41 -11.92 3.71
N ASN A 254 2.90 -12.97 4.36
CA ASN A 254 3.37 -14.34 4.15
C ASN A 254 2.98 -14.87 2.76
N ALA A 255 1.83 -14.47 2.20
CA ALA A 255 1.44 -14.86 0.85
C ALA A 255 2.45 -14.37 -0.22
N VAL A 256 2.92 -13.11 -0.10
CA VAL A 256 3.96 -12.57 -1.00
C VAL A 256 5.29 -13.29 -0.81
N LEU A 257 5.71 -13.50 0.45
CA LEU A 257 6.93 -14.25 0.76
C LEU A 257 6.91 -15.64 0.13
N ASN A 258 5.82 -16.38 0.35
CA ASN A 258 5.65 -17.74 -0.17
C ASN A 258 5.69 -17.74 -1.70
N ALA A 259 4.92 -16.85 -2.35
CA ALA A 259 4.89 -16.77 -3.81
C ALA A 259 6.25 -16.41 -4.44
N ARG A 260 7.12 -15.68 -3.73
CA ARG A 260 8.42 -15.21 -4.24
C ARG A 260 9.58 -16.15 -3.91
N ILE A 261 9.56 -16.79 -2.75
CA ILE A 261 10.69 -17.59 -2.26
C ILE A 261 10.41 -19.10 -2.32
N PHE A 262 9.21 -19.52 -1.93
CA PHE A 262 8.89 -20.95 -1.74
C PHE A 262 7.99 -21.55 -2.82
N GLY A 263 7.34 -20.70 -3.63
CA GLY A 263 6.32 -21.12 -4.59
C GLY A 263 5.14 -21.82 -3.90
N ASP A 264 4.67 -22.92 -4.48
CA ASP A 264 3.49 -23.66 -4.02
C ASP A 264 3.74 -24.60 -2.83
N ALA A 265 4.99 -24.68 -2.34
CA ALA A 265 5.39 -25.59 -1.27
C ALA A 265 6.13 -24.86 -0.12
N PRO A 266 5.46 -23.95 0.61
CA PRO A 266 6.06 -23.28 1.75
C PRO A 266 6.43 -24.29 2.86
N PRO A 267 7.57 -24.10 3.55
CA PRO A 267 7.98 -24.98 4.64
C PRO A 267 7.05 -24.82 5.84
N ALA A 268 7.05 -25.83 6.73
CA ALA A 268 6.50 -25.64 8.06
C ALA A 268 7.31 -24.58 8.81
N ARG A 269 6.63 -23.78 9.64
CA ARG A 269 7.32 -22.76 10.44
C ARG A 269 8.30 -23.39 11.42
N PRO A 270 9.50 -22.79 11.61
CA PRO A 270 10.46 -23.26 12.60
C PRO A 270 9.87 -23.26 14.01
N ILE A 271 10.24 -24.26 14.80
CA ILE A 271 9.90 -24.31 16.23
C ILE A 271 10.50 -23.08 16.91
N GLY A 272 9.70 -22.37 17.70
CA GLY A 272 10.13 -21.14 18.38
C GLY A 272 9.88 -19.85 17.59
N THR A 273 9.24 -19.92 16.41
CA THR A 273 8.77 -18.73 15.70
C THR A 273 7.79 -17.95 16.58
N VAL A 274 8.08 -16.67 16.83
CA VAL A 274 7.18 -15.75 17.53
C VAL A 274 6.14 -15.28 16.52
N THR A 275 4.89 -15.70 16.71
CA THR A 275 3.77 -15.24 15.87
C THR A 275 3.08 -14.08 16.55
N VAL A 276 2.95 -12.96 15.84
CA VAL A 276 2.28 -11.73 16.29
C VAL A 276 1.19 -11.33 15.29
N ASP A 277 0.32 -10.41 15.66
CA ASP A 277 -0.90 -10.15 14.90
C ASP A 277 -0.66 -9.36 13.60
N ASP A 278 0.26 -8.39 13.62
CA ASP A 278 0.48 -7.46 12.50
C ASP A 278 1.96 -7.04 12.33
N ASP A 279 2.25 -6.32 11.24
CA ASP A 279 3.60 -5.83 10.91
C ASP A 279 4.15 -4.84 11.98
N THR A 280 3.27 -4.11 12.68
CA THR A 280 3.67 -3.23 13.78
C THR A 280 4.27 -4.04 14.94
N ALA A 281 3.59 -5.12 15.31
CA ALA A 281 4.02 -6.02 16.36
C ALA A 281 5.29 -6.78 15.96
N VAL A 282 5.46 -7.10 14.66
CA VAL A 282 6.72 -7.69 14.17
C VAL A 282 7.88 -6.73 14.40
N ALA A 283 7.75 -5.48 13.97
CA ALA A 283 8.81 -4.49 14.17
C ALA A 283 9.10 -4.22 15.65
N ALA A 284 8.07 -4.12 16.49
CA ALA A 284 8.23 -3.95 17.93
C ALA A 284 9.01 -5.11 18.57
N ALA A 285 8.70 -6.36 18.22
CA ALA A 285 9.39 -7.54 18.72
C ALA A 285 10.85 -7.61 18.20
N VAL A 286 11.09 -7.29 16.92
CA VAL A 286 12.44 -7.27 16.34
C VAL A 286 13.33 -6.23 17.03
N ASN A 287 12.79 -5.06 17.37
CA ASN A 287 13.53 -4.02 18.09
C ASN A 287 13.93 -4.42 19.52
N GLN A 288 13.19 -5.33 20.17
CA GLN A 288 13.44 -5.73 21.56
C GLN A 288 14.45 -6.89 21.68
N GLU A 289 14.57 -7.72 20.65
CA GLU A 289 15.35 -8.96 20.70
C GLU A 289 16.56 -8.89 19.76
N PRO A 290 17.80 -8.84 20.26
CA PRO A 290 19.01 -8.71 19.43
C PRO A 290 19.16 -9.79 18.35
N GLY A 291 18.69 -11.01 18.63
CA GLY A 291 18.72 -12.14 17.71
C GLY A 291 17.57 -12.17 16.70
N ALA A 292 16.63 -11.23 16.76
CA ALA A 292 15.40 -11.30 15.98
C ALA A 292 15.55 -10.85 14.52
N ILE A 293 14.77 -11.52 13.67
CA ILE A 293 14.55 -11.21 12.25
C ILE A 293 13.06 -11.27 11.96
N GLY A 294 12.57 -10.33 11.16
CA GLY A 294 11.19 -10.27 10.70
C GLY A 294 11.07 -9.80 9.25
N LEU A 295 9.86 -9.92 8.71
CA LEU A 295 9.49 -9.40 7.40
C LEU A 295 8.26 -8.52 7.56
N VAL A 296 8.35 -7.27 7.11
CA VAL A 296 7.27 -6.27 7.23
C VAL A 296 7.18 -5.45 5.94
N GLY A 297 6.05 -4.78 5.68
CA GLY A 297 6.00 -3.72 4.67
C GLY A 297 6.92 -2.54 5.00
N PHE A 298 7.36 -1.80 3.99
CA PHE A 298 8.31 -0.70 4.13
C PHE A 298 7.84 0.37 5.14
N ALA A 299 6.53 0.63 5.16
CA ALA A 299 5.89 1.56 6.09
C ALA A 299 6.01 1.16 7.59
N PHE A 300 6.37 -0.09 7.87
CA PHE A 300 6.27 -0.69 9.20
C PHE A 300 7.63 -1.00 9.86
N GLU A 301 8.75 -0.58 9.27
CA GLU A 301 10.09 -0.80 9.85
C GLU A 301 10.24 -0.28 11.29
N ARG A 302 9.59 0.85 11.62
CA ARG A 302 9.43 1.43 12.98
C ARG A 302 10.69 1.35 13.86
N GLY A 303 11.83 1.75 13.33
CA GLY A 303 13.11 1.80 14.05
C GLY A 303 13.95 0.53 13.98
N ALA A 304 13.39 -0.58 13.48
CA ALA A 304 14.18 -1.76 13.13
C ALA A 304 15.05 -1.45 11.90
N ARG A 305 16.15 -2.18 11.73
CA ARG A 305 17.09 -1.93 10.65
C ARG A 305 16.76 -2.81 9.44
N PRO A 306 16.42 -2.25 8.27
CA PRO A 306 16.25 -3.04 7.06
C PRO A 306 17.60 -3.57 6.55
N VAL A 307 17.57 -4.76 5.94
CA VAL A 307 18.74 -5.43 5.37
C VAL A 307 18.60 -5.53 3.85
N LYS A 308 19.69 -5.29 3.13
CA LYS A 308 19.71 -5.40 1.66
C LYS A 308 19.42 -6.82 1.24
N LEU A 309 18.56 -6.98 0.22
CA LEU A 309 18.25 -8.28 -0.33
C LEU A 309 19.16 -8.56 -1.53
N VAL A 310 19.79 -9.72 -1.52
CA VAL A 310 20.65 -10.21 -2.60
C VAL A 310 19.94 -11.37 -3.29
N ASN A 311 19.67 -11.26 -4.58
CA ASN A 311 19.03 -12.34 -5.33
C ASN A 311 20.02 -13.46 -5.70
N GLU A 312 19.53 -14.51 -6.37
CA GLU A 312 20.28 -15.74 -6.65
C GLU A 312 21.50 -15.55 -7.56
N CYS A 313 21.56 -14.43 -8.29
CA CYS A 313 22.63 -14.05 -9.21
C CYS A 313 23.53 -12.95 -8.62
N GLY A 314 23.37 -12.62 -7.33
CA GLY A 314 24.25 -11.70 -6.62
C GLY A 314 23.95 -10.22 -6.82
N ILE A 315 22.81 -9.88 -7.43
CA ILE A 315 22.36 -8.48 -7.54
C ILE A 315 21.80 -8.07 -6.18
N ALA A 316 22.48 -7.12 -5.54
CA ALA A 316 22.03 -6.48 -4.31
C ALA A 316 21.14 -5.28 -4.66
N VAL A 317 19.94 -5.26 -4.09
CA VAL A 317 18.98 -4.15 -4.25
C VAL A 317 18.76 -3.49 -2.90
N GLU A 318 18.90 -2.16 -2.86
CA GLU A 318 18.57 -1.37 -1.68
C GLU A 318 17.07 -1.38 -1.45
N PRO A 319 16.59 -1.61 -0.22
CA PRO A 319 15.19 -1.42 0.13
C PRO A 319 14.90 0.08 0.25
N ASP A 320 14.56 0.72 -0.86
CA ASP A 320 14.21 2.14 -0.90
C ASP A 320 12.99 2.42 -1.78
N THR A 321 12.44 3.64 -1.67
CA THR A 321 11.23 4.05 -2.43
C THR A 321 11.40 3.87 -3.93
N PHE A 322 12.56 4.25 -4.48
CA PHE A 322 12.80 4.15 -5.92
C PHE A 322 12.85 2.69 -6.40
N SER A 323 13.48 1.79 -5.66
CA SER A 323 13.57 0.37 -5.97
C SER A 323 12.19 -0.30 -5.94
N ALA A 324 11.33 0.15 -5.02
CA ALA A 324 9.93 -0.26 -4.96
C ALA A 324 9.15 0.31 -6.16
N LYS A 325 9.24 1.62 -6.44
CA LYS A 325 8.57 2.27 -7.57
C LYS A 325 8.96 1.65 -8.91
N THR A 326 10.25 1.38 -9.11
CA THR A 326 10.79 0.74 -10.31
C THR A 326 10.44 -0.74 -10.39
N GLU A 327 9.90 -1.34 -9.34
CA GLU A 327 9.65 -2.78 -9.21
C GLU A 327 10.91 -3.64 -9.45
N GLU A 328 12.05 -3.22 -8.90
CA GLU A 328 13.31 -3.98 -8.94
C GLU A 328 13.61 -4.71 -7.61
N TYR A 329 12.93 -4.35 -6.53
CA TYR A 329 13.07 -5.00 -5.23
C TYR A 329 12.34 -6.36 -5.17
N GLY A 330 13.07 -7.46 -4.97
CA GLY A 330 12.55 -8.82 -5.14
C GLY A 330 11.28 -9.19 -4.35
N LEU A 331 10.97 -8.47 -3.27
CA LEU A 331 9.78 -8.67 -2.43
C LEU A 331 8.78 -7.50 -2.50
N GLN A 332 8.71 -6.80 -3.63
CA GLN A 332 7.69 -5.77 -3.85
C GLN A 332 6.28 -6.33 -4.07
N ARG A 333 5.28 -5.52 -3.72
CA ARG A 333 3.86 -5.72 -4.02
C ARG A 333 3.23 -4.41 -4.46
N ARG A 334 2.27 -4.50 -5.37
CA ARG A 334 1.37 -3.38 -5.68
C ARG A 334 0.21 -3.43 -4.69
N LEU A 335 -0.29 -2.26 -4.31
CA LEU A 335 -1.47 -2.11 -3.47
C LEU A 335 -2.64 -1.62 -4.33
N TYR A 336 -3.77 -2.30 -4.18
CA TYR A 336 -4.90 -2.17 -5.07
C TYR A 336 -6.18 -1.80 -4.32
N LEU A 337 -7.01 -0.99 -4.98
CA LEU A 337 -8.43 -0.90 -4.73
C LEU A 337 -9.17 -1.51 -5.93
N TYR A 338 -10.18 -2.34 -5.66
CA TYR A 338 -11.04 -2.91 -6.69
C TYR A 338 -12.48 -2.48 -6.50
N THR A 339 -13.20 -2.29 -7.60
CA THR A 339 -14.64 -2.03 -7.57
C THR A 339 -15.38 -2.74 -8.70
N THR A 340 -16.71 -2.72 -8.65
CA THR A 340 -17.56 -3.32 -9.67
C THR A 340 -17.92 -2.31 -10.78
N GLU A 341 -18.37 -2.79 -11.93
CA GLU A 341 -18.90 -1.89 -12.99
C GLU A 341 -20.11 -1.06 -12.52
N ALA A 342 -20.78 -1.48 -11.44
CA ALA A 342 -21.94 -0.80 -10.86
C ALA A 342 -21.58 0.22 -9.77
N ALA A 343 -20.29 0.56 -9.59
CA ALA A 343 -19.86 1.57 -8.63
C ALA A 343 -20.57 2.92 -8.87
N ASP A 344 -21.06 3.53 -7.78
CA ASP A 344 -21.67 4.85 -7.79
C ASP A 344 -20.62 5.97 -7.90
N ASP A 345 -21.09 7.20 -8.11
CA ASP A 345 -20.22 8.35 -8.36
C ASP A 345 -19.29 8.62 -7.17
N MET A 346 -19.80 8.54 -5.92
CA MET A 346 -18.98 8.73 -4.71
C MET A 346 -17.84 7.69 -4.60
N THR A 347 -18.14 6.43 -4.93
CA THR A 347 -17.13 5.36 -4.96
C THR A 347 -16.08 5.64 -6.03
N ARG A 348 -16.49 6.07 -7.24
CA ARG A 348 -15.58 6.37 -8.35
C ARG A 348 -14.71 7.59 -8.05
N ASP A 349 -15.29 8.66 -7.55
CA ASP A 349 -14.57 9.90 -7.20
C ASP A 349 -13.48 9.61 -6.16
N PHE A 350 -13.77 8.79 -5.14
CA PHE A 350 -12.77 8.38 -4.17
C PHE A 350 -11.64 7.55 -4.81
N LEU A 351 -11.97 6.59 -5.68
CA LEU A 351 -10.97 5.76 -6.37
C LEU A 351 -10.07 6.59 -7.30
N GLU A 352 -10.66 7.55 -8.01
CA GLU A 352 -9.93 8.50 -8.87
C GLU A 352 -9.00 9.38 -8.06
N PHE A 353 -9.47 9.92 -6.93
CA PHE A 353 -8.62 10.64 -5.98
C PHE A 353 -7.47 9.75 -5.48
N ALA A 354 -7.76 8.54 -5.02
CA ALA A 354 -6.77 7.64 -4.41
C ALA A 354 -5.66 7.23 -5.39
N GLN A 355 -5.91 7.24 -6.71
CA GLN A 355 -4.90 6.98 -7.75
C GLN A 355 -4.21 8.27 -8.27
N SER A 356 -4.74 9.45 -7.94
CA SER A 356 -4.24 10.74 -8.42
C SER A 356 -2.95 11.19 -7.73
N GLU A 357 -2.25 12.17 -8.32
CA GLU A 357 -1.08 12.82 -7.71
C GLU A 357 -1.41 13.56 -6.41
N ALA A 358 -2.66 13.99 -6.22
CA ALA A 358 -3.09 14.63 -4.98
C ALA A 358 -3.04 13.65 -3.78
N ALA A 359 -3.13 12.35 -4.02
CA ALA A 359 -3.00 11.32 -3.00
C ALA A 359 -1.54 10.97 -2.68
N ASP A 360 -0.57 11.26 -3.55
CA ASP A 360 0.82 10.82 -3.37
C ASP A 360 1.41 11.31 -2.04
N GLY A 361 1.16 12.59 -1.71
CA GLY A 361 1.67 13.19 -0.47
C GLY A 361 1.10 12.54 0.79
N VAL A 362 -0.17 12.13 0.79
CA VAL A 362 -0.78 11.44 1.94
C VAL A 362 -0.35 9.98 2.03
N ILE A 363 -0.16 9.30 0.89
CA ILE A 363 0.38 7.94 0.83
C ILE A 363 1.81 7.91 1.37
N ALA A 364 2.67 8.82 0.91
CA ALA A 364 4.04 8.95 1.39
C ALA A 364 4.09 9.27 2.89
N LYS A 365 3.18 10.15 3.37
CA LYS A 365 3.05 10.46 4.80
C LYS A 365 2.61 9.25 5.64
N ALA A 366 1.87 8.31 5.05
CA ALA A 366 1.52 7.04 5.69
C ALA A 366 2.71 6.06 5.77
N GLY A 367 3.86 6.39 5.16
CA GLY A 367 5.04 5.54 5.08
C GLY A 367 5.02 4.58 3.89
N PHE A 368 4.00 4.66 3.03
CA PHE A 368 3.86 3.82 1.84
C PHE A 368 4.51 4.47 0.62
N VAL A 369 4.80 3.68 -0.41
CA VAL A 369 5.45 4.18 -1.61
C VAL A 369 4.40 4.63 -2.61
N ASP A 370 4.30 5.94 -2.80
CA ASP A 370 3.41 6.57 -3.78
C ASP A 370 3.80 6.23 -5.23
N LEU A 371 3.00 6.68 -6.20
CA LEU A 371 3.22 6.41 -7.62
C LEU A 371 3.85 7.60 -8.36
N GLY A 372 4.21 8.67 -7.65
CA GLY A 372 4.86 9.84 -8.20
C GLY A 372 6.22 9.54 -8.80
N VAL A 373 6.59 10.28 -9.84
CA VAL A 373 7.86 10.12 -10.55
C VAL A 373 9.01 10.63 -9.69
N GLU A 374 9.98 9.75 -9.40
CA GLU A 374 11.19 10.06 -8.66
C GLU A 374 12.39 10.06 -9.61
N ARG A 375 13.35 10.96 -9.40
CA ARG A 375 14.57 11.07 -10.21
C ARG A 375 15.78 10.60 -9.40
N ARG A 376 16.56 9.65 -9.95
CA ARG A 376 17.76 9.09 -9.34
C ARG A 376 19.01 9.33 -10.18
N PRO A 377 20.01 10.05 -9.65
CA PRO A 377 21.29 10.18 -10.30
C PRO A 377 21.92 8.85 -10.65
N GLN A 378 22.39 8.73 -11.88
CA GLN A 378 23.20 7.58 -12.31
C GLN A 378 24.68 7.93 -12.12
N THR A 379 25.41 7.03 -11.47
CA THR A 379 26.82 7.21 -11.11
C THR A 379 27.65 5.98 -11.47
N ILE A 380 28.93 6.20 -11.78
CA ILE A 380 29.86 5.13 -12.20
C ILE A 380 30.35 4.28 -11.03
N ASP A 381 30.23 4.77 -9.80
CA ASP A 381 30.49 4.03 -8.56
C ASP A 381 29.29 3.18 -8.09
N SER A 382 28.15 3.25 -8.79
CA SER A 382 27.00 2.39 -8.48
C SER A 382 27.33 0.90 -8.65
N SER A 383 26.59 0.05 -7.91
CA SER A 383 26.69 -1.42 -8.04
C SER A 383 26.42 -1.88 -9.48
N ARG A 384 25.44 -1.25 -10.15
CA ARG A 384 25.09 -1.49 -11.56
C ARG A 384 26.28 -1.21 -12.48
N ALA A 385 26.92 -0.05 -12.38
CA ALA A 385 28.08 0.30 -13.21
C ALA A 385 29.29 -0.60 -12.91
N THR A 386 29.56 -0.86 -11.63
CA THR A 386 30.67 -1.73 -11.19
C THR A 386 30.52 -3.15 -11.72
N SER A 387 29.30 -3.72 -11.71
CA SER A 387 29.00 -5.04 -12.26
C SER A 387 29.35 -5.11 -13.75
N LEU A 388 28.98 -4.09 -14.52
CA LEU A 388 29.26 -4.01 -15.95
C LEU A 388 30.74 -3.84 -16.26
N LEU A 389 31.46 -3.01 -15.50
CA LEU A 389 32.90 -2.78 -15.67
C LEU A 389 33.72 -4.06 -15.41
N ASN A 390 33.23 -4.94 -14.53
CA ASN A 390 33.89 -6.20 -14.19
C ASN A 390 33.47 -7.38 -15.08
N SER A 391 32.52 -7.16 -16.00
CA SER A 391 32.02 -8.23 -16.87
C SER A 391 33.07 -8.68 -17.89
N GLN A 392 33.17 -10.00 -18.10
CA GLN A 392 34.04 -10.59 -19.12
C GLN A 392 33.20 -10.85 -20.36
N VAL A 393 33.24 -9.91 -21.30
CA VAL A 393 32.44 -9.94 -22.53
C VAL A 393 33.33 -9.80 -23.76
N ASP A 394 32.77 -10.10 -24.93
CA ASP A 394 33.49 -9.89 -26.18
C ASP A 394 33.62 -8.39 -26.54
N ALA A 395 34.35 -8.09 -27.61
CA ALA A 395 34.59 -6.71 -28.03
C ALA A 395 33.31 -5.97 -28.46
N PHE A 396 32.32 -6.68 -29.00
CA PHE A 396 31.05 -6.11 -29.45
C PHE A 396 30.19 -5.73 -28.24
N GLU A 397 29.94 -6.69 -27.33
CA GLU A 397 29.23 -6.45 -26.07
C GLU A 397 29.93 -5.36 -25.24
N GLY A 398 31.26 -5.37 -25.20
CA GLY A 398 32.04 -4.35 -24.50
C GLY A 398 31.88 -2.93 -25.08
N ASN A 399 31.60 -2.77 -26.38
CA ASN A 399 31.24 -1.46 -26.94
C ASN A 399 29.88 -1.01 -26.43
N VAL A 400 28.88 -1.90 -26.44
CA VAL A 400 27.52 -1.62 -25.96
C VAL A 400 27.52 -1.22 -24.48
N ILE A 401 28.32 -1.91 -23.65
CA ILE A 401 28.52 -1.54 -22.24
C ILE A 401 29.13 -0.14 -22.11
N ARG A 402 30.13 0.22 -22.92
CA ARG A 402 30.73 1.57 -22.87
C ARG A 402 29.73 2.66 -23.25
N GLU A 403 28.89 2.41 -24.25
CA GLU A 403 27.82 3.33 -24.65
C GLU A 403 26.80 3.52 -23.51
N PHE A 404 26.40 2.43 -22.86
CA PHE A 404 25.51 2.48 -21.71
C PHE A 404 26.10 3.27 -20.53
N LEU A 405 27.35 2.99 -20.17
CA LEU A 405 28.06 3.73 -19.11
C LEU A 405 28.21 5.22 -19.44
N ALA A 406 28.46 5.57 -20.71
CA ALA A 406 28.49 6.95 -21.15
C ALA A 406 27.12 7.64 -21.02
N GLN A 407 26.03 6.91 -21.27
CA GLN A 407 24.68 7.42 -21.05
C GLN A 407 24.38 7.62 -19.56
N MET A 408 24.81 6.71 -18.67
CA MET A 408 24.67 6.85 -17.21
C MET A 408 25.33 8.12 -16.67
N ILE A 409 26.39 8.60 -17.31
CA ILE A 409 27.04 9.84 -16.89
C ILE A 409 26.17 11.07 -17.22
N LYS A 410 25.43 11.04 -18.33
CA LYS A 410 24.71 12.20 -18.87
C LYS A 410 23.26 12.33 -18.37
N PHE A 411 22.65 11.22 -17.99
CA PHE A 411 21.23 11.16 -17.64
C PHE A 411 21.04 10.69 -16.20
N ASP A 412 19.94 11.13 -15.60
CA ASP A 412 19.37 10.55 -14.40
C ASP A 412 18.24 9.59 -14.79
N ARG A 413 18.03 8.55 -13.98
CA ARG A 413 16.96 7.57 -14.20
C ARG A 413 15.71 8.04 -13.46
N LEU A 414 14.57 8.06 -14.14
CA LEU A 414 13.27 8.22 -13.51
C LEU A 414 12.75 6.87 -12.99
N SER A 415 11.94 6.90 -11.92
CA SER A 415 11.34 5.69 -11.35
C SER A 415 10.36 5.00 -12.31
N THR A 416 9.80 5.75 -13.27
CA THR A 416 8.93 5.21 -14.32
C THR A 416 9.66 4.16 -15.15
N THR A 417 9.11 2.95 -15.15
CA THR A 417 9.66 1.80 -15.88
C THR A 417 8.52 1.05 -16.57
N PHE A 418 8.50 1.09 -17.89
CA PHE A 418 7.47 0.42 -18.68
C PHE A 418 7.79 -1.06 -18.84
N ARG A 419 6.76 -1.90 -18.61
CA ARG A 419 6.82 -3.35 -18.74
C ARG A 419 5.75 -3.83 -19.69
N PHE A 420 5.97 -5.02 -20.24
CA PHE A 420 5.09 -5.65 -21.20
C PHE A 420 4.39 -6.86 -20.57
N ARG A 421 3.14 -7.09 -20.96
CA ARG A 421 2.42 -8.30 -20.56
C ARG A 421 3.16 -9.54 -21.06
N LEU A 422 3.12 -10.62 -20.27
CA LEU A 422 3.80 -11.87 -20.60
C LEU A 422 3.36 -12.37 -21.99
N GLY A 423 4.32 -12.58 -22.90
CA GLY A 423 4.05 -13.02 -24.27
C GLY A 423 3.36 -11.98 -25.17
N SER A 424 3.32 -10.71 -24.76
CA SER A 424 2.70 -9.61 -25.50
C SER A 424 3.69 -8.48 -25.79
N SER A 425 3.43 -7.73 -26.85
CA SER A 425 4.05 -6.42 -27.10
C SER A 425 3.26 -5.27 -26.48
N SER A 426 2.09 -5.55 -25.89
CA SER A 426 1.30 -4.55 -25.20
C SER A 426 1.84 -4.29 -23.80
N LEU A 427 1.81 -3.02 -23.42
CA LEU A 427 2.10 -2.61 -22.06
C LEU A 427 1.12 -3.23 -21.03
N ASP A 428 1.57 -3.31 -19.78
CA ASP A 428 0.75 -3.77 -18.66
C ASP A 428 -0.25 -2.71 -18.19
N GLU A 429 -1.12 -3.08 -17.25
CA GLU A 429 -2.19 -2.22 -16.74
C GLU A 429 -1.65 -0.99 -16.00
N ARG A 430 -0.47 -1.12 -15.37
CA ARG A 430 0.24 -0.03 -14.71
C ARG A 430 0.77 1.00 -15.71
N ALA A 431 1.17 0.57 -16.90
CA ALA A 431 1.76 1.47 -17.88
C ALA A 431 0.86 2.64 -18.28
N ARG A 432 -0.48 2.48 -18.35
CA ARG A 432 -1.39 3.61 -18.63
C ARG A 432 -1.30 4.68 -17.55
N LEU A 433 -1.24 4.27 -16.29
CA LEU A 433 -1.10 5.16 -15.15
C LEU A 433 0.28 5.84 -15.17
N ASP A 434 1.33 5.08 -15.44
CA ASP A 434 2.70 5.59 -15.54
C ASP A 434 2.85 6.56 -16.72
N MET A 435 2.14 6.36 -17.85
CA MET A 435 2.13 7.29 -18.99
C MET A 435 1.58 8.67 -18.60
N GLU A 436 0.45 8.72 -17.90
CA GLU A 436 -0.14 9.99 -17.46
C GLU A 436 0.75 10.72 -16.46
N ARG A 437 1.26 9.99 -15.46
CA ARG A 437 2.15 10.55 -14.42
C ARG A 437 3.47 11.02 -15.01
N LEU A 438 4.04 10.28 -15.96
CA LEU A 438 5.24 10.71 -16.68
C LEU A 438 4.96 11.94 -17.55
N THR A 439 3.82 11.97 -18.23
CA THR A 439 3.43 13.13 -19.06
C THR A 439 3.36 14.38 -18.21
N LYS A 440 2.63 14.35 -17.09
CA LYS A 440 2.55 15.48 -16.16
C LYS A 440 3.90 15.91 -15.59
N TYR A 441 4.73 14.94 -15.21
CA TYR A 441 6.09 15.22 -14.73
C TYR A 441 6.91 15.95 -15.79
N LEU A 442 6.84 15.52 -17.05
CA LEU A 442 7.60 16.11 -18.16
C LEU A 442 7.03 17.45 -18.65
N GLU A 443 5.72 17.69 -18.51
CA GLU A 443 5.12 19.01 -18.79
C GLU A 443 5.71 20.13 -17.94
N ALA A 444 6.14 19.80 -16.71
CA ALA A 444 6.78 20.74 -15.81
C ALA A 444 8.26 20.99 -16.12
N MET A 445 8.86 20.27 -17.08
CA MET A 445 10.27 20.39 -17.43
C MET A 445 10.51 21.51 -18.45
N PRO A 446 11.70 22.14 -18.46
CA PRO A 446 12.04 23.18 -19.43
C PRO A 446 11.95 22.70 -20.90
N GLU A 447 11.60 23.62 -21.80
CA GLU A 447 11.68 23.36 -23.24
C GLU A 447 13.12 23.00 -23.66
N GLY A 448 13.25 21.98 -24.51
CA GLY A 448 14.54 21.42 -24.93
C GLY A 448 15.04 20.29 -24.03
N THR A 449 14.32 19.94 -22.96
CA THR A 449 14.65 18.78 -22.13
C THR A 449 14.72 17.51 -22.99
N ASN A 450 15.78 16.74 -22.80
CA ASN A 450 16.01 15.49 -23.49
C ASN A 450 15.70 14.29 -22.58
N VAL A 451 14.83 13.42 -23.07
CA VAL A 451 14.41 12.19 -22.42
C VAL A 451 14.83 11.00 -23.28
N ALA A 452 15.51 10.04 -22.68
CA ALA A 452 15.90 8.79 -23.33
C ALA A 452 15.05 7.63 -22.81
N LEU A 453 14.45 6.88 -23.74
CA LEU A 453 13.81 5.59 -23.48
C LEU A 453 14.86 4.51 -23.64
N VAL A 454 15.15 3.78 -22.57
CA VAL A 454 16.27 2.84 -22.50
C VAL A 454 15.74 1.42 -22.35
N GLY A 455 15.81 0.64 -23.43
CA GLY A 455 15.25 -0.71 -23.52
C GLY A 455 16.24 -1.81 -23.11
N PHE A 456 15.69 -2.83 -22.44
CA PHE A 456 16.39 -4.05 -22.05
C PHE A 456 15.57 -5.32 -22.37
N THR A 457 16.25 -6.45 -22.44
CA THR A 457 15.66 -7.80 -22.59
C THR A 457 16.12 -8.73 -21.48
N ASP A 458 15.51 -9.91 -21.42
CA ASP A 458 16.12 -11.05 -20.76
C ASP A 458 17.27 -11.63 -21.61
N ASP A 459 17.92 -12.67 -21.11
CA ASP A 459 19.05 -13.37 -21.77
C ASP A 459 18.61 -14.46 -22.76
N VAL A 460 17.32 -14.54 -23.11
CA VAL A 460 16.82 -15.56 -24.03
C VAL A 460 16.97 -15.08 -25.47
N GLY A 461 18.03 -15.51 -26.13
CA GLY A 461 18.25 -15.23 -27.54
C GLY A 461 19.72 -14.95 -27.85
N ALA A 462 19.97 -14.43 -29.05
CA ALA A 462 21.29 -13.92 -29.41
C ALA A 462 21.39 -12.44 -29.05
N PHE A 463 22.52 -12.03 -28.45
CA PHE A 463 22.77 -10.66 -27.99
C PHE A 463 22.42 -9.58 -29.04
N VAL A 464 22.83 -9.75 -30.30
CA VAL A 464 22.52 -8.78 -31.39
C VAL A 464 21.01 -8.67 -31.64
N SER A 465 20.29 -9.79 -31.59
CA SER A 465 18.83 -9.81 -31.75
C SER A 465 18.14 -9.14 -30.58
N ASN A 466 18.65 -9.37 -29.36
CA ASN A 466 18.16 -8.77 -28.13
C ASN A 466 18.40 -7.26 -28.08
N GLN A 467 19.58 -6.80 -28.49
CA GLN A 467 19.89 -5.37 -28.64
C GLN A 467 18.88 -4.71 -29.57
N LYS A 468 18.65 -5.29 -30.76
CA LYS A 468 17.66 -4.78 -31.72
C LYS A 468 16.24 -4.78 -31.15
N LEU A 469 15.82 -5.87 -30.52
CA LEU A 469 14.50 -5.99 -29.89
C LEU A 469 14.29 -4.93 -28.80
N SER A 470 15.29 -4.71 -27.96
CA SER A 470 15.25 -3.71 -26.89
C SER A 470 15.14 -2.29 -27.45
N GLN A 471 15.84 -1.98 -28.55
CA GLN A 471 15.74 -0.71 -29.26
C GLN A 471 14.33 -0.49 -29.84
N GLU A 472 13.76 -1.51 -30.47
CA GLU A 472 12.41 -1.45 -31.05
C GLU A 472 11.35 -1.23 -29.96
N ARG A 473 11.49 -1.89 -28.80
CA ARG A 473 10.61 -1.68 -27.64
C ARG A 473 10.71 -0.27 -27.06
N ALA A 474 11.93 0.24 -26.89
CA ALA A 474 12.15 1.60 -26.42
C ALA A 474 11.51 2.63 -27.37
N LYS A 475 11.63 2.41 -28.69
CA LYS A 475 10.97 3.23 -29.70
C LYS A 475 9.45 3.14 -29.62
N SER A 476 8.88 1.94 -29.47
CA SER A 476 7.42 1.75 -29.33
C SER A 476 6.88 2.54 -28.13
N VAL A 477 7.57 2.47 -26.99
CA VAL A 477 7.19 3.23 -25.79
C VAL A 477 7.25 4.74 -26.02
N ALA A 478 8.29 5.24 -26.70
CA ALA A 478 8.39 6.65 -27.04
C ALA A 478 7.23 7.09 -27.96
N ASP A 479 6.94 6.30 -29.00
CA ASP A 479 5.86 6.58 -29.95
C ASP A 479 4.48 6.55 -29.25
N GLU A 480 4.25 5.61 -28.34
CA GLU A 480 3.03 5.53 -27.52
C GLU A 480 2.89 6.71 -26.54
N LEU A 481 3.98 7.11 -25.87
CA LEU A 481 3.99 8.26 -24.97
C LEU A 481 3.69 9.57 -25.72
N MET A 482 4.31 9.77 -26.89
CA MET A 482 4.03 10.96 -27.73
C MET A 482 2.59 10.95 -28.24
N ALA A 483 2.06 9.79 -28.64
CA ALA A 483 0.67 9.66 -29.07
C ALA A 483 -0.32 9.93 -27.93
N TYR A 484 0.00 9.48 -26.72
CA TYR A 484 -0.79 9.71 -25.52
C TYR A 484 -0.78 11.18 -25.08
N ALA A 485 0.41 11.79 -25.02
CA ALA A 485 0.59 13.15 -24.54
C ALA A 485 0.11 14.22 -25.54
N GLY A 486 0.19 13.95 -26.85
CA GLY A 486 -0.09 14.95 -27.87
C GLY A 486 0.80 16.19 -27.72
N ASP A 487 0.21 17.38 -27.80
CA ASP A 487 0.94 18.65 -27.76
C ASP A 487 1.52 18.98 -26.37
N ARG A 488 1.11 18.26 -25.32
CA ARG A 488 1.56 18.46 -23.93
C ARG A 488 3.09 18.40 -23.79
N LEU A 489 3.75 17.57 -24.61
CA LEU A 489 5.20 17.36 -24.56
C LEU A 489 5.92 17.89 -25.80
N ALA A 490 5.34 18.86 -26.51
CA ALA A 490 5.94 19.42 -27.72
C ALA A 490 7.34 20.04 -27.49
N GLY A 491 7.62 20.50 -26.27
CA GLY A 491 8.92 21.04 -25.87
C GLY A 491 9.94 19.98 -25.41
N ILE A 492 9.57 18.70 -25.38
CA ILE A 492 10.42 17.61 -24.89
C ILE A 492 10.95 16.81 -26.08
N SER A 493 12.25 16.56 -26.10
CA SER A 493 12.89 15.71 -27.11
C SER A 493 13.03 14.28 -26.59
N PHE A 494 12.67 13.30 -27.43
CA PHE A 494 12.76 11.89 -27.09
C PHE A 494 13.82 11.18 -27.93
N THR A 495 14.66 10.41 -27.26
CA THR A 495 15.60 9.47 -27.88
C THR A 495 15.30 8.05 -27.41
N SER A 496 15.73 7.04 -28.16
CA SER A 496 15.58 5.63 -27.76
C SER A 496 16.90 4.90 -27.93
N SER A 497 17.25 4.06 -26.95
CA SER A 497 18.44 3.23 -26.94
C SER A 497 18.08 1.80 -26.53
N GLY A 498 18.66 0.81 -27.20
CA GLY A 498 18.51 -0.61 -26.88
C GLY A 498 19.84 -1.23 -26.45
N TYR A 499 19.85 -1.85 -25.27
CA TYR A 499 21.05 -2.44 -24.68
C TYR A 499 20.97 -3.97 -24.50
N GLY A 500 19.90 -4.60 -24.98
CA GLY A 500 19.71 -6.05 -24.87
C GLY A 500 19.69 -6.52 -23.42
N GLU A 501 20.36 -7.63 -23.14
CA GLU A 501 20.40 -8.27 -21.82
C GLU A 501 21.41 -7.68 -20.83
N ILE A 502 22.15 -6.62 -21.18
CA ILE A 502 23.10 -6.03 -20.23
C ILE A 502 22.37 -5.42 -19.03
N ALA A 503 23.05 -5.35 -17.89
CA ALA A 503 22.54 -4.73 -16.67
C ALA A 503 21.16 -5.27 -16.21
N PRO A 504 21.06 -6.59 -15.96
CA PRO A 504 19.83 -7.18 -15.45
C PRO A 504 19.44 -6.58 -14.10
N SER A 505 18.14 -6.39 -13.87
CA SER A 505 17.59 -5.97 -12.57
C SER A 505 17.14 -7.18 -11.73
N ALA A 506 16.96 -8.35 -12.36
CA ALA A 506 16.66 -9.62 -11.69
C ALA A 506 17.38 -10.79 -12.38
N CYS A 507 17.39 -11.96 -11.74
CA CYS A 507 18.00 -13.15 -12.34
C CYS A 507 17.12 -13.74 -13.44
N ASN A 508 17.71 -14.09 -14.58
CA ASN A 508 16.97 -14.68 -15.70
C ASN A 508 16.56 -16.16 -15.50
N GLY A 509 16.94 -16.78 -14.38
CA GLY A 509 16.66 -18.19 -14.10
C GLY A 509 15.16 -18.51 -14.00
N THR A 510 14.32 -17.54 -13.66
CA THR A 510 12.86 -17.71 -13.53
C THR A 510 12.10 -16.83 -14.52
N GLU A 511 10.85 -17.20 -14.86
CA GLU A 511 10.02 -16.37 -15.73
C GLU A 511 9.71 -15.00 -15.10
N ALA A 512 9.53 -14.95 -13.78
CA ALA A 512 9.34 -13.70 -13.07
C ALA A 512 10.56 -12.77 -13.22
N GLY A 513 11.77 -13.28 -13.04
CA GLY A 513 12.99 -12.49 -13.19
C GLY A 513 13.25 -12.05 -14.63
N ARG A 514 13.00 -12.92 -15.63
CA ARG A 514 13.02 -12.51 -17.05
C ARG A 514 11.99 -11.41 -17.35
N GLY A 515 10.80 -11.50 -16.75
CA GLY A 515 9.76 -10.47 -16.84
C GLY A 515 10.22 -9.11 -16.34
N ILE A 516 10.98 -9.06 -15.23
CA ILE A 516 11.57 -7.82 -14.70
C ILE A 516 12.61 -7.25 -15.68
N ASN A 517 13.42 -8.11 -16.32
CA ASN A 517 14.46 -7.67 -17.24
C ASN A 517 13.92 -7.15 -18.58
N ARG A 518 12.76 -7.62 -19.03
CA ARG A 518 12.05 -7.09 -20.21
C ARG A 518 11.36 -5.76 -19.87
N ARG A 519 12.13 -4.68 -19.91
CA ARG A 519 11.69 -3.34 -19.48
C ARG A 519 12.19 -2.23 -20.39
N VAL A 520 11.53 -1.08 -20.32
CA VAL A 520 12.02 0.20 -20.83
C VAL A 520 12.09 1.18 -19.66
N GLU A 521 13.30 1.63 -19.34
CA GLU A 521 13.54 2.66 -18.34
C GLU A 521 13.40 4.04 -18.98
N VAL A 522 12.98 5.04 -18.20
CA VAL A 522 12.90 6.44 -18.65
C VAL A 522 14.00 7.25 -18.01
N TRP A 523 14.81 7.92 -18.82
CA TRP A 523 16.01 8.63 -18.39
C TRP A 523 15.91 10.09 -18.82
N ILE A 524 16.24 11.04 -17.95
CA ILE A 524 16.16 12.48 -18.21
C ILE A 524 17.55 13.10 -18.14
N GLU A 525 17.88 14.00 -19.06
CA GLU A 525 19.20 14.63 -19.09
C GLU A 525 19.47 15.42 -17.79
N LYS A 526 20.70 15.35 -17.28
CA LYS A 526 21.05 15.92 -15.98
C LYS A 526 20.79 17.42 -15.89
N ASP A 527 21.09 18.14 -16.98
CA ASP A 527 21.02 19.60 -17.05
C ASP A 527 19.59 20.14 -17.30
N ALA A 528 18.56 19.30 -17.20
CA ALA A 528 17.16 19.67 -17.42
C ALA A 528 16.46 20.41 -16.25
N ILE A 529 17.20 20.96 -15.27
CA ILE A 529 16.63 21.66 -14.09
C ILE A 529 17.02 23.14 -14.09
#